data_AF-A0A8H2RKS5-F1
#
_entry.id   AF-A0A8H2RKS5-F1
#
_cell.length_a   1.000
_cell.length_b   1.000
_cell.length_c   1.000
_cell.angle_alpha   90.00
_cell.angle_beta   90.00
_cell.angle_gamma   90.00
#
_symmetry.space_group_name_H-M   'P 1'
#
loop_
_entity.id
_entity.type
_entity.pdbx_description
1 polymer ?
#
loop_
_entity_poly.entity_id
_entity_poly.type
_entity_poly.pdbx_seq_one_letter_code
_entity_poly.pdbx_strand_id
1 'polypeptide(L)'
;MEAGKKSCPYCAEVIMTEAILCKHCQSDLRQKIRIPPGWPLPSEKRIGLVSKIVAGIIIAITLYLAFGFYVSNTSQGKERMQARDAAERCREEVDSYSGPAVGKGVIAEVCRKLEDEFRKSLDHAL
;
A
#
# COMPACT_ATOMS: atom_id res chain seq x y z
N MET A 1 -34.17 -43.07 29.07
CA MET A 1 -32.90 -42.39 28.77
C MET A 1 -32.94 -42.02 27.29
N GLU A 2 -33.00 -40.74 26.97
CA GLU A 2 -33.09 -40.30 25.57
C GLU A 2 -31.68 -40.30 24.95
N ALA A 3 -31.49 -41.13 23.92
CA ALA A 3 -30.22 -41.25 23.24
C ALA A 3 -29.98 -39.98 22.38
N GLY A 4 -29.11 -39.10 22.87
CA GLY A 4 -28.69 -37.89 22.16
C GLY A 4 -28.04 -38.23 20.82
N LYS A 5 -28.22 -37.34 19.83
CA LYS A 5 -27.54 -37.42 18.52
C LYS A 5 -26.58 -36.25 18.38
N LYS A 6 -25.42 -36.47 17.78
CA LYS A 6 -24.40 -35.46 17.47
C LYS A 6 -23.90 -35.67 16.05
N SER A 7 -23.34 -34.65 15.41
CA SER A 7 -22.68 -34.84 14.11
C SER A 7 -21.27 -35.39 14.28
N CYS A 8 -20.86 -36.27 13.38
CA CYS A 8 -19.49 -36.76 13.29
C CYS A 8 -18.56 -35.60 12.94
N PRO A 9 -17.48 -35.33 13.68
CA PRO A 9 -16.58 -34.21 13.39
C PRO A 9 -15.81 -34.38 12.07
N TYR A 10 -15.75 -35.58 11.51
CA TYR A 10 -14.97 -35.88 10.31
C TYR A 10 -15.79 -35.83 9.02
N CYS A 11 -17.03 -36.33 9.05
CA CYS A 11 -17.89 -36.37 7.86
C CYS A 11 -19.22 -35.63 8.02
N ALA A 12 -19.44 -34.95 9.17
CA ALA A 12 -20.65 -34.21 9.53
C ALA A 12 -21.95 -35.03 9.64
N GLU A 13 -21.90 -36.34 9.38
CA GLU A 13 -23.06 -37.22 9.44
C GLU A 13 -23.64 -37.35 10.85
N VAL A 14 -24.95 -37.50 10.97
CA VAL A 14 -25.62 -37.59 12.28
C VAL A 14 -25.42 -38.97 12.88
N ILE A 15 -24.75 -39.01 14.03
CA ILE A 15 -24.40 -40.22 14.77
C ILE A 15 -24.94 -40.13 16.21
N MET A 16 -25.00 -41.27 16.90
CA MET A 16 -25.40 -41.28 18.31
C MET A 16 -24.28 -40.69 19.17
N THR A 17 -24.63 -40.02 20.28
CA THR A 17 -23.64 -39.38 21.16
C THR A 17 -22.66 -40.38 21.76
N GLU A 18 -23.12 -41.62 21.99
CA GLU A 18 -22.35 -42.76 22.48
C GLU A 18 -21.59 -43.53 21.38
N ALA A 19 -21.73 -43.13 20.11
CA ALA A 19 -21.06 -43.81 19.00
C ALA A 19 -19.54 -43.63 19.11
N ILE A 20 -18.86 -44.79 19.13
CA ILE A 20 -17.40 -44.93 19.17
C ILE A 20 -16.79 -44.84 17.77
N LEU A 21 -17.52 -45.26 16.73
CA LEU A 21 -17.07 -45.30 15.35
C LEU A 21 -18.19 -44.78 14.44
N CYS A 22 -17.85 -43.91 13.48
CA CYS A 22 -18.82 -43.48 12.48
C CYS A 22 -18.98 -44.54 11.39
N LYS A 23 -20.20 -44.95 11.03
CA LYS A 23 -20.43 -45.94 9.96
C LYS A 23 -20.07 -45.44 8.57
N HIS A 24 -20.17 -44.14 8.34
CA HIS A 24 -20.01 -43.56 6.99
C HIS A 24 -18.54 -43.37 6.62
N CYS A 25 -17.73 -42.82 7.53
CA CYS A 25 -16.31 -42.59 7.28
C CYS A 25 -15.37 -43.53 8.07
N GLN A 26 -15.90 -44.37 8.96
CA GLN A 26 -15.13 -45.31 9.78
C GLN A 26 -14.06 -44.64 10.66
N SER A 27 -14.17 -43.34 10.92
CA SER A 27 -13.28 -42.62 11.83
C SER A 27 -13.59 -42.98 13.29
N ASP A 28 -12.55 -43.27 14.07
CA ASP A 28 -12.65 -43.54 15.50
C ASP A 28 -12.90 -42.23 16.28
N LEU A 29 -13.95 -42.22 17.10
CA LEU A 29 -14.43 -41.06 17.85
C LEU A 29 -14.10 -41.16 19.35
N ARG A 30 -13.31 -42.17 19.77
CA ARG A 30 -12.88 -42.34 21.18
C ARG A 30 -11.88 -41.28 21.61
N GLN A 31 -11.17 -40.68 20.67
CA GLN A 31 -10.25 -39.60 20.97
C GLN A 31 -11.05 -38.35 21.34
N LYS A 32 -11.29 -38.21 22.65
CA LYS A 32 -11.74 -36.98 23.30
C LYS A 32 -10.71 -35.92 22.93
N ILE A 33 -10.96 -35.12 21.88
CA ILE A 33 -10.11 -34.00 21.50
C ILE A 33 -10.07 -33.07 22.71
N ARG A 34 -9.02 -33.19 23.51
CA ARG A 34 -8.69 -32.24 24.56
C ARG A 34 -8.18 -31.02 23.81
N ILE A 35 -9.07 -30.10 23.47
CA ILE A 35 -8.69 -28.80 22.95
C ILE A 35 -7.95 -28.08 24.09
N PRO A 36 -6.66 -27.75 23.97
CA PRO A 36 -6.01 -26.90 24.96
C PRO A 36 -6.58 -25.47 24.87
N PRO A 37 -6.78 -24.76 26.01
CA PRO A 37 -7.26 -23.39 25.98
C PRO A 37 -6.09 -22.50 25.56
N GLY A 38 -6.13 -21.90 24.37
CA GLY A 38 -5.12 -20.91 23.98
C GLY A 38 -4.74 -20.82 22.51
N TRP A 39 -5.41 -21.54 21.61
CA TRP A 39 -5.20 -21.37 20.18
C TRP A 39 -6.35 -20.55 19.58
N PRO A 40 -6.09 -19.42 18.90
CA PRO A 40 -7.11 -18.75 18.09
C PRO A 40 -7.50 -19.70 16.97
N LEU A 41 -8.73 -20.22 17.01
CA LEU A 41 -9.31 -20.89 15.86
C LEU A 41 -9.28 -19.90 14.67
N PRO A 42 -8.79 -20.28 13.48
CA PRO A 42 -9.13 -19.57 12.28
C PRO A 42 -10.64 -19.74 12.10
N SER A 43 -11.38 -18.75 12.62
CA SER A 43 -12.78 -18.53 12.31
C SER A 43 -12.91 -18.65 10.81
N GLU A 44 -13.66 -19.66 10.37
CA GLU A 44 -14.19 -19.78 9.02
C GLU A 44 -14.93 -18.47 8.75
N LYS A 45 -14.20 -17.47 8.22
CA LYS A 45 -14.81 -16.22 7.80
C LYS A 45 -15.67 -16.65 6.63
N ARG A 46 -16.98 -16.75 6.85
CA ARG A 46 -17.97 -16.62 5.78
C ARG A 46 -17.45 -15.51 4.89
N ILE A 47 -17.01 -15.89 3.68
CA ILE A 47 -16.53 -14.98 2.65
C ILE A 47 -17.76 -14.19 2.22
N GLY A 48 -18.09 -13.20 3.05
CA GLY A 48 -19.09 -12.20 2.78
C GLY A 48 -18.56 -11.31 1.68
N LEU A 49 -19.46 -10.90 0.80
CA LEU A 49 -19.27 -9.96 -0.30
C LEU A 49 -18.30 -8.80 0.04
N VAL A 50 -18.32 -8.34 1.30
CA VAL A 50 -17.46 -7.31 1.87
C VAL A 50 -15.96 -7.63 1.74
N SER A 51 -15.55 -8.89 1.93
CA SER A 51 -14.13 -9.29 1.84
C SER A 51 -13.57 -9.15 0.42
N LYS A 52 -14.40 -9.43 -0.61
CA LYS A 52 -14.04 -9.26 -2.02
C LYS A 52 -13.92 -7.78 -2.40
N ILE A 53 -14.81 -6.93 -1.87
CA ILE A 53 -14.76 -5.48 -2.10
C ILE A 53 -13.48 -4.90 -1.49
N VAL A 54 -13.16 -5.26 -0.25
CA VAL A 54 -11.92 -4.80 0.42
C VAL A 54 -10.69 -5.27 -0.36
N ALA A 55 -10.63 -6.55 -0.75
CA ALA A 55 -9.52 -7.06 -1.56
C ALA A 55 -9.37 -6.31 -2.89
N GLY A 56 -10.48 -6.02 -3.57
CA GLY A 56 -10.49 -5.24 -4.82
C GLY A 56 -9.96 -3.81 -4.61
N ILE A 57 -10.40 -3.12 -3.56
CA ILE A 57 -9.93 -1.77 -3.23
C ILE A 57 -8.44 -1.78 -2.92
N ILE A 58 -7.95 -2.74 -2.13
CA ILE A 58 -6.52 -2.85 -1.81
C ILE A 58 -5.70 -3.08 -3.09
N ILE A 59 -6.14 -3.98 -3.98
CA ILE A 59 -5.45 -4.22 -5.26
C ILE A 59 -5.45 -2.95 -6.12
N ALA A 60 -6.58 -2.25 -6.23
CA ALA A 60 -6.69 -1.01 -7.00
C ALA A 60 -5.78 0.10 -6.45
N ILE A 61 -5.76 0.29 -5.12
CA ILE A 61 -4.87 1.26 -4.46
C ILE A 61 -3.41 0.88 -4.70
N THR A 62 -3.07 -0.40 -4.58
CA THR A 62 -1.68 -0.89 -4.78
C THR A 62 -1.23 -0.64 -6.23
N LEU A 63 -2.08 -0.94 -7.20
CA LEU A 63 -1.80 -0.68 -8.62
C LEU A 63 -1.69 0.82 -8.91
N TYR A 64 -2.57 1.64 -8.33
CA TYR A 64 -2.53 3.09 -8.47
C TYR A 64 -1.24 3.68 -7.89
N LEU A 65 -0.84 3.27 -6.68
CA LEU A 65 0.40 3.73 -6.04
C LEU A 65 1.64 3.23 -6.78
N ALA A 66 1.65 1.98 -7.26
CA ALA A 66 2.74 1.45 -8.06
C ALA A 66 2.89 2.21 -9.39
N PHE A 67 1.78 2.53 -10.05
CA PHE A 67 1.77 3.35 -11.26
C PHE A 67 2.23 4.79 -10.96
N GLY A 68 1.73 5.41 -9.89
CA GLY A 68 2.16 6.74 -9.45
C GLY A 68 3.64 6.80 -9.10
N PHE A 69 4.17 5.77 -8.42
CA PHE A 69 5.60 5.64 -8.14
C PHE A 69 6.40 5.44 -9.43
N TYR A 70 5.93 4.59 -10.35
CA TYR A 70 6.58 4.37 -11.64
C TYR A 70 6.68 5.66 -12.47
N VAL A 71 5.58 6.43 -12.55
CA VAL A 71 5.57 7.75 -13.22
C VAL A 71 6.44 8.76 -12.47
N SER A 72 6.39 8.79 -11.13
CA SER A 72 7.24 9.69 -10.32
C SER A 72 8.73 9.35 -10.40
N ASN A 73 9.06 8.09 -10.68
CA ASN A 73 10.43 7.64 -10.89
C ASN A 73 10.96 8.02 -12.28
N THR A 74 10.11 8.52 -13.18
CA THR A 74 10.55 9.19 -14.40
C THR A 74 11.17 10.53 -14.04
N SER A 75 12.39 10.77 -14.53
CA SER A 75 13.30 11.86 -14.10
C SER A 75 12.73 13.27 -14.22
N GLN A 76 11.70 13.46 -15.06
CA GLN A 76 11.18 14.77 -15.44
C GLN A 76 10.61 15.59 -14.27
N GLY A 77 10.14 14.94 -13.20
CA GLY A 77 9.62 15.62 -12.00
C GLY A 77 10.72 16.17 -11.08
N LYS A 78 11.86 15.47 -10.96
CA LYS A 78 12.98 15.89 -10.10
C LYS A 78 13.77 17.03 -10.71
N GLU A 79 13.99 17.02 -12.02
CA GLU A 79 14.73 18.08 -12.71
C GLU A 79 14.01 19.43 -12.66
N ARG A 80 12.67 19.45 -12.78
CA ARG A 80 11.89 20.69 -12.66
C ARG A 80 11.86 21.27 -11.25
N MET A 81 11.87 20.41 -10.22
CA MET A 81 11.94 20.86 -8.84
C MET A 81 13.34 21.40 -8.49
N GLN A 82 14.39 20.73 -8.97
CA GLN A 82 15.78 21.18 -8.79
C GLN A 82 16.10 22.47 -9.56
N ALA A 83 15.53 22.63 -10.76
CA ALA A 83 15.62 23.84 -11.56
C ALA A 83 15.04 25.07 -10.85
N ARG A 84 13.89 24.89 -10.19
CA ARG A 84 13.22 25.97 -9.45
C ARG A 84 13.99 26.37 -8.19
N ASP A 85 14.57 25.41 -7.48
CA ASP A 85 15.42 25.67 -6.30
C ASP A 85 16.66 26.49 -6.67
N ALA A 86 17.29 26.20 -7.82
CA ALA A 86 18.44 26.97 -8.31
C ALA A 86 18.08 28.43 -8.62
N ALA A 87 16.90 28.68 -9.20
CA ALA A 87 16.43 30.03 -9.48
C ALA A 87 16.13 30.82 -8.20
N GLU A 88 15.48 30.20 -7.20
CA GLU A 88 15.22 30.86 -5.91
C GLU A 88 16.52 31.15 -5.16
N ARG A 89 17.47 30.20 -5.12
CA ARG A 89 18.78 30.44 -4.52
C ARG A 89 19.51 31.62 -5.17
N CYS A 90 19.42 31.74 -6.49
CA CYS A 90 20.04 32.84 -7.23
C CYS A 90 19.40 34.20 -6.85
N ARG A 91 18.08 34.27 -6.68
CA ARG A 91 17.41 35.49 -6.22
C ARG A 91 17.83 35.88 -4.81
N GLU A 92 17.92 34.90 -3.91
CA GLU A 92 18.37 35.12 -2.54
C GLU A 92 19.80 35.66 -2.49
N GLU A 93 20.70 35.16 -3.35
CA GLU A 93 22.06 35.69 -3.48
C GLU A 93 22.07 37.14 -3.99
N VAL A 94 21.24 37.49 -4.98
CA VAL A 94 21.14 38.87 -5.50
C VAL A 94 20.60 39.84 -4.44
N ASP A 95 19.63 39.39 -3.64
CA ASP A 95 18.99 40.20 -2.60
C ASP A 95 19.86 40.36 -1.36
N SER A 96 20.58 39.31 -0.96
CA SER A 96 21.50 39.33 0.18
C SER A 96 22.86 40.00 -0.13
N TYR A 97 23.17 40.24 -1.42
CA TYR A 97 24.41 40.85 -1.84
C TYR A 97 24.55 42.31 -1.36
N SER A 98 25.50 42.54 -0.45
CA SER A 98 25.80 43.85 0.16
C SER A 98 27.03 44.56 -0.42
N GLY A 99 27.55 44.10 -1.57
CA GLY A 99 28.77 44.63 -2.20
C GLY A 99 28.53 45.76 -3.22
N PRO A 100 29.57 46.14 -4.01
CA PRO A 100 29.47 47.21 -5.01
C PRO A 100 28.42 46.92 -6.09
N ALA A 101 27.73 47.96 -6.57
CA ALA A 101 26.62 47.87 -7.53
C ALA A 101 26.96 47.09 -8.82
N VAL A 102 28.23 47.15 -9.25
CA VAL A 102 28.73 46.39 -10.41
C VAL A 102 28.64 44.88 -10.18
N GLY A 103 29.00 44.39 -8.98
CA GLY A 103 28.91 42.97 -8.65
C GLY A 103 27.46 42.47 -8.59
N LYS A 104 26.55 43.28 -8.03
CA LYS A 104 25.12 43.00 -8.01
C LYS A 104 24.54 42.85 -9.42
N GLY A 105 24.93 43.74 -10.34
CA GLY A 105 24.46 43.70 -11.73
C GLY A 105 24.90 42.44 -12.48
N VAL A 106 26.13 41.97 -12.25
CA VAL A 106 26.65 40.74 -12.89
C VAL A 106 25.88 39.51 -12.42
N ILE A 107 25.65 39.37 -11.11
CA ILE A 107 24.93 38.23 -10.54
C ILE A 107 23.47 38.24 -11.03
N ALA A 108 22.82 39.42 -10.99
CA ALA A 108 21.44 39.58 -11.46
C ALA A 108 21.27 39.20 -12.94
N GLU A 109 22.22 39.57 -13.79
CA GLU A 109 22.15 39.25 -15.23
C GLU A 109 22.28 37.74 -15.48
N VAL A 110 23.17 37.06 -14.76
CA VAL A 110 23.32 35.60 -14.85
C VAL A 110 22.07 34.89 -14.33
N CYS A 111 21.52 35.32 -13.19
CA CYS A 111 20.26 34.76 -12.66
C CYS A 111 19.11 34.92 -13.65
N ARG A 112 18.97 36.10 -14.26
CA ARG A 112 17.91 36.39 -15.25
C ARG A 112 18.03 35.49 -16.48
N LYS A 113 19.25 35.27 -16.98
CA LYS A 113 19.49 34.39 -18.14
C LYS A 113 19.14 32.94 -17.84
N LEU A 114 19.48 32.47 -16.64
CA LEU A 114 19.14 31.12 -16.17
C LEU A 114 17.61 30.92 -16.11
N GLU A 115 16.87 31.88 -15.54
CA GLU A 115 15.40 31.83 -15.48
C GLU A 115 14.76 31.80 -16.89
N ASP A 116 15.31 32.57 -17.85
CA ASP A 116 14.78 32.62 -19.21
C ASP A 116 14.96 31.28 -19.96
N GLU A 117 16.12 30.63 -19.81
CA GLU A 117 16.37 29.29 -20.35
C GLU A 117 15.42 28.24 -19.75
N PHE A 118 15.14 28.33 -18.44
CA PHE A 118 14.17 27.43 -17.80
C PHE A 118 12.77 27.60 -18.36
N ARG A 119 12.30 28.84 -18.51
CA ARG A 119 10.99 29.12 -19.12
C ARG A 119 10.88 28.52 -20.52
N LYS A 120 11.91 28.69 -21.35
CA LYS A 120 11.96 28.07 -22.69
C LYS A 120 11.86 26.55 -22.61
N SER A 121 12.60 25.90 -21.71
CA SER A 121 12.56 24.43 -21.57
C SER A 121 11.19 23.89 -21.16
N LEU A 122 10.44 24.66 -20.35
CA LEU A 122 9.08 24.32 -19.92
C LEU A 122 8.10 24.40 -21.08
N ASP A 123 8.21 25.45 -21.91
CA ASP A 123 7.35 25.65 -23.08
C ASP A 123 7.52 24.54 -24.14
N HIS A 124 8.71 23.95 -24.27
CA HIS A 124 8.98 22.85 -25.23
C HIS A 124 8.48 21.48 -24.75
N ALA A 125 8.13 21.37 -23.48
CA ALA A 125 7.75 20.12 -22.84
C ALA A 125 6.25 20.01 -22.58
N LEU A 126 5.44 20.95 -23.11
CA LEU A 126 3.99 21.04 -23.00
C LEU A 126 3.35 20.88 -24.38
#